data_AF-A0A832WVV4-F1
#
_entry.id   AF-A0A832WVV4-F1
#
_cell.length_a   1.000
_cell.length_b   1.000
_cell.length_c   1.000
_cell.angle_alpha   90.00
_cell.angle_beta   90.00
_cell.angle_gamma   90.00
#
_symmetry.space_group_name_H-M   'P 1'
#
loop_
_entity.id
_entity.type
_entity.pdbx_description
1 polymer ?
#
loop_
_entity_poly.entity_id
_entity_poly.type
_entity_poly.pdbx_seq_one_letter_code
_entity_poly.pdbx_strand_id
1 'polypeptide(L)'
;MLIPIYNNKNKKVGQTPFIDNLTFDSKPSYCNESGRLGLVRVKDGKYKNRLVLLYYNEYFSSCSRGEFISEEEAYEICLSRGRLQLTERLNIHPAGEVV
;
A
#
# COMPACT_ATOMS: atom_id res chain seq x y z
N MET A 1 -6.84 12.22 3.85
CA MET A 1 -6.03 12.12 5.09
C MET A 1 -4.58 11.84 4.71
N LEU A 2 -3.59 12.37 5.47
CA LEU A 2 -2.18 12.01 5.28
C LEU A 2 -1.82 10.83 6.18
N ILE A 3 -1.21 9.80 5.59
CA ILE A 3 -0.78 8.58 6.25
C ILE A 3 0.74 8.64 6.47
N PRO A 4 1.23 8.52 7.71
CA PRO A 4 2.67 8.48 8.00
C PRO A 4 3.29 7.20 7.46
N ILE A 5 4.46 7.32 6.82
CA ILE A 5 5.22 6.18 6.28
C ILE A 5 6.38 5.87 7.21
N TYR A 6 6.50 4.61 7.60
CA TYR A 6 7.57 4.11 8.45
C TYR A 6 8.53 3.23 7.67
N ASN A 7 9.81 3.30 8.03
CA ASN A 7 10.80 2.34 7.58
C ASN A 7 10.79 1.08 8.46
N ASN A 8 11.61 0.12 8.07
CA ASN A 8 11.78 -1.18 8.74
C ASN A 8 12.28 -1.06 10.20
N LYS A 9 12.71 0.13 10.63
CA LYS A 9 13.14 0.45 12.01
C LYS A 9 12.06 1.25 12.78
N ASN A 10 10.81 1.25 12.32
CA ASN A 10 9.70 2.01 12.87
C ASN A 10 9.94 3.53 12.97
N LYS A 11 10.87 4.08 12.17
CA LYS A 11 11.09 5.53 12.10
C LYS A 11 10.20 6.13 11.01
N LYS A 12 9.47 7.20 11.34
CA LYS A 12 8.73 8.00 10.34
C LYS A 12 9.72 8.60 9.34
N VAL A 13 9.50 8.33 8.06
CA VAL A 13 10.36 8.81 6.96
C VAL A 13 9.62 9.71 5.97
N GLY A 14 8.30 9.79 6.08
CA GLY A 14 7.48 10.60 5.18
C GLY A 14 6.01 10.50 5.53
N GLN A 15 5.18 11.03 4.63
CA GLN A 15 3.74 10.89 4.66
C GLN A 15 3.17 11.01 3.26
N THR A 16 2.05 10.35 2.99
CA THR A 16 1.36 10.40 1.69
C THR A 16 -0.14 10.53 1.90
N PRO A 17 -0.89 11.21 1.00
CA PRO A 17 -2.33 11.09 0.99
C PRO A 17 -2.76 9.62 0.90
N PHE A 18 -3.76 9.25 1.70
CA PHE A 18 -4.41 7.95 1.56
C PHE A 18 -5.12 7.86 0.20
N ILE A 19 -4.99 6.71 -0.45
CA ILE A 19 -5.75 6.35 -1.64
C ILE A 19 -6.37 4.98 -1.40
N ASP A 20 -7.68 4.88 -1.61
CA ASP A 20 -8.43 3.65 -1.44
C ASP A 20 -8.50 2.92 -2.78
N ASN A 21 -7.42 2.21 -3.14
CA ASN A 21 -7.35 1.47 -4.39
C ASN A 21 -7.22 -0.05 -4.20
N LEU A 22 -6.92 -0.53 -2.99
CA LEU A 22 -6.80 -1.96 -2.69
C LEU A 22 -8.02 -2.55 -1.97
N THR A 23 -8.85 -1.75 -1.30
CA THR A 23 -10.04 -2.28 -0.60
C THR A 23 -11.04 -2.85 -1.60
N PHE A 24 -11.71 -3.95 -1.25
CA PHE A 24 -12.79 -4.52 -2.04
C PHE A 24 -14.10 -3.86 -1.58
N ASP A 25 -14.89 -3.31 -2.50
CA ASP A 25 -16.16 -2.61 -2.20
C ASP A 25 -17.25 -3.52 -1.58
N SER A 26 -16.99 -4.82 -1.37
CA SER A 26 -18.08 -5.76 -1.09
C SER A 26 -17.75 -6.95 -0.18
N LYS A 27 -17.00 -6.77 0.92
CA LYS A 27 -17.10 -7.67 2.09
C LYS A 27 -16.36 -7.14 3.33
N PRO A 28 -16.99 -7.15 4.52
CA PRO A 28 -16.26 -7.01 5.77
C PRO A 28 -15.38 -8.25 5.94
N SER A 29 -14.07 -8.07 5.94
CA SER A 29 -13.14 -9.14 6.27
C SER A 29 -13.14 -9.26 7.79
N TYR A 30 -13.91 -10.21 8.30
CA TYR A 30 -13.80 -10.70 9.68
C TYR A 30 -12.30 -10.88 10.01
N CYS A 31 -11.84 -10.21 11.07
CA CYS A 31 -10.47 -10.07 11.58
C CYS A 31 -9.76 -8.69 11.45
N ASN A 32 -10.41 -7.61 11.01
CA ASN A 32 -10.08 -6.19 11.34
C ASN A 32 -11.04 -5.24 10.59
N GLU A 33 -12.26 -5.13 11.09
CA GLU A 33 -13.51 -4.77 10.37
C GLU A 33 -13.70 -3.30 9.91
N SER A 34 -12.63 -2.52 9.67
CA SER A 34 -12.81 -1.11 9.24
C SER A 34 -11.58 -0.49 8.56
N GLY A 35 -10.61 -1.32 8.20
CA GLY A 35 -9.37 -0.87 7.57
C GLY A 35 -9.53 -0.76 6.07
N ARG A 36 -9.31 0.43 5.50
CA ARG A 36 -9.12 0.61 4.06
C ARG A 36 -7.65 0.44 3.71
N LEU A 37 -7.40 -0.15 2.55
CA LEU A 37 -6.05 -0.39 2.04
C LEU A 37 -5.77 0.42 0.78
N GLY A 38 -4.55 0.90 0.70
CA GLY A 38 -4.02 1.62 -0.43
C GLY A 38 -2.65 1.11 -0.84
N LEU A 39 -2.32 1.24 -2.12
CA LEU A 39 -0.99 0.98 -2.65
C LEU A 39 -0.53 2.16 -3.47
N VAL A 40 0.67 2.64 -3.18
CA VAL A 40 1.28 3.75 -3.90
C VAL A 40 2.73 3.45 -4.22
N ARG A 41 3.20 4.00 -5.35
CA ARG A 41 4.63 4.14 -5.64
C ARG A 41 5.06 5.58 -5.33
N VAL A 42 6.11 5.72 -4.54
CA VAL A 42 6.69 7.02 -4.18
C VAL A 42 7.29 7.66 -5.43
N LYS A 43 6.85 8.88 -5.76
CA LYS A 43 7.27 9.58 -6.99
C LYS A 43 8.59 10.33 -6.86
N ASP A 44 8.89 10.84 -5.66
CA ASP A 44 9.99 11.78 -5.43
C ASP A 44 10.73 11.52 -4.11
N GLY A 45 11.96 12.02 -4.01
CA GLY A 45 12.79 11.97 -2.81
C GLY A 45 13.58 10.67 -2.62
N LYS A 46 14.15 10.48 -1.42
CA LYS A 46 15.06 9.38 -1.08
C LYS A 46 14.47 7.97 -1.31
N TYR A 47 13.16 7.86 -1.23
CA TYR A 47 12.43 6.60 -1.39
C TYR A 47 11.71 6.53 -2.74
N LYS A 48 12.07 7.36 -3.72
CA LYS A 48 11.54 7.31 -5.07
C LYS A 48 11.55 5.89 -5.62
N ASN A 49 10.50 5.55 -6.35
CA ASN A 49 10.21 4.23 -6.91
C ASN A 49 9.97 3.12 -5.88
N ARG A 50 9.95 3.38 -4.57
CA ARG A 50 9.52 2.37 -3.61
C ARG A 50 8.00 2.25 -3.53
N LEU A 51 7.52 1.04 -3.29
CA LEU A 51 6.12 0.75 -3.03
C LEU A 51 5.81 0.87 -1.55
N VAL A 52 4.63 1.40 -1.25
CA VAL A 52 4.13 1.59 0.10
C VAL A 52 2.71 1.06 0.18
N LEU A 53 2.51 0.08 1.07
CA LEU A 53 1.20 -0.36 1.49
C LEU A 53 0.67 0.61 2.54
N LEU A 54 -0.50 1.17 2.31
CA LEU A 54 -1.19 2.08 3.19
C LEU A 54 -2.33 1.35 3.89
N TYR A 55 -2.36 1.47 5.21
CA TYR A 55 -3.46 1.06 6.05
C TYR A 55 -4.11 2.30 6.64
N TYR A 56 -5.41 2.47 6.39
CA TYR A 56 -6.22 3.52 7.00
C TYR A 56 -7.31 2.90 7.85
N ASN A 57 -7.34 3.24 9.13
CA ASN A 57 -8.43 2.83 10.03
C ASN A 57 -9.43 3.97 10.17
N GLU A 58 -10.67 3.73 9.73
CA GLU A 58 -11.73 4.76 9.72
C GLU A 58 -12.09 5.26 11.13
N TYR A 59 -12.05 4.38 12.14
CA TYR A 59 -12.41 4.72 13.52
C TYR A 59 -11.23 5.26 14.32
N PHE A 60 -10.01 4.76 14.05
CA PHE A 60 -8.80 5.11 14.77
C PHE A 60 -7.73 5.63 13.82
N SER A 61 -7.90 6.88 13.36
CA SER A 61 -6.97 7.49 12.40
C SER A 61 -5.49 7.47 12.85
N SER A 62 -5.23 7.50 14.15
CA SER A 62 -3.88 7.38 14.75
C SER A 62 -3.21 6.01 14.52
N CYS A 63 -3.99 4.98 14.22
CA CYS A 63 -3.50 3.64 13.86
C CYS A 63 -3.21 3.51 12.36
N SER A 64 -3.41 4.56 11.58
CA SER A 64 -3.17 4.55 10.14
C SER A 64 -1.68 4.68 9.85
N ARG A 65 -1.15 3.82 8.99
CA ARG A 65 0.29 3.74 8.72
C ARG A 65 0.58 3.28 7.29
N GLY A 66 1.72 3.70 6.79
CA GLY A 66 2.30 3.25 5.54
C GLY A 66 3.59 2.47 5.79
N GLU A 67 3.75 1.34 5.13
CA GLU A 67 4.93 0.49 5.25
C GLU A 67 5.48 0.18 3.86
N PHE A 68 6.80 0.18 3.73
CA PHE A 68 7.41 -0.20 2.46
C PHE A 68 7.34 -1.70 2.26
N ILE A 69 6.95 -2.10 1.05
CA ILE A 69 6.88 -3.49 0.63
C ILE A 69 7.77 -3.72 -0.61
N SER A 70 8.03 -4.98 -0.94
CA SER A 70 8.70 -5.39 -2.16
C SER A 70 7.75 -5.37 -3.38
N GLU A 71 8.30 -5.46 -4.58
CA GLU A 71 7.52 -5.64 -5.82
C GLU A 71 6.70 -6.94 -5.78
N GLU A 72 7.32 -8.02 -5.30
CA GLU A 72 6.71 -9.34 -5.15
C GLU A 72 5.52 -9.30 -4.19
N GLU A 73 5.71 -8.76 -2.98
CA GLU A 73 4.64 -8.60 -2.00
C GLU A 73 3.49 -7.76 -2.57
N ALA A 74 3.81 -6.68 -3.29
CA ALA A 74 2.80 -5.82 -3.89
C ALA A 74 2.01 -6.54 -4.99
N TYR A 75 2.69 -7.32 -5.82
CA TYR A 75 2.08 -8.14 -6.86
C TYR A 75 1.15 -9.20 -6.25
N GLU A 76 1.59 -9.93 -5.23
CA GLU A 76 0.78 -10.92 -4.52
C GLU A 76 -0.46 -10.30 -3.85
N ILE A 77 -0.32 -9.11 -3.27
CA ILE A 77 -1.45 -8.36 -2.70
C ILE A 77 -2.44 -7.94 -3.80
N CYS A 78 -1.95 -7.43 -4.93
CA CYS A 78 -2.78 -7.08 -6.07
C CYS A 78 -3.51 -8.30 -6.64
N LEU A 79 -2.83 -9.44 -6.77
CA LEU A 79 -3.37 -10.69 -7.26
C LEU A 79 -4.46 -11.23 -6.32
N SER A 80 -4.15 -11.38 -5.03
CA SER A 80 -5.07 -11.89 -4.01
C SER A 80 -6.32 -11.04 -3.84
N ARG A 81 -6.25 -9.75 -4.18
CA ARG A 81 -7.38 -8.79 -4.13
C ARG A 81 -8.06 -8.55 -5.47
N GLY A 82 -7.65 -9.22 -6.55
CA GLY A 82 -8.24 -9.03 -7.88
C GLY A 82 -8.02 -7.63 -8.45
N ARG A 83 -6.94 -6.94 -8.06
CA ARG A 83 -6.60 -5.57 -8.45
C ARG A 83 -5.39 -5.53 -9.41
N LEU A 84 -5.35 -6.45 -10.39
CA LEU A 84 -4.22 -6.55 -11.34
C LEU A 84 -4.00 -5.25 -12.15
N GLN A 85 -5.03 -4.48 -12.45
CA GLN A 85 -4.85 -3.17 -13.11
C GLN A 85 -3.97 -2.18 -12.31
N LEU A 86 -3.81 -2.39 -11.00
CA LEU A 86 -2.89 -1.59 -10.20
C LEU A 86 -1.43 -1.94 -10.46
N THR A 87 -1.10 -3.17 -10.87
CA THR A 87 0.27 -3.54 -11.17
C THR A 87 0.77 -2.74 -12.36
N GLU A 88 -0.01 -2.63 -13.42
CA GLU A 88 0.29 -1.77 -14.57
C GLU A 88 0.40 -0.29 -14.18
N ARG A 89 -0.62 0.24 -13.47
CA ARG A 89 -0.66 1.66 -13.07
C ARG A 89 0.50 2.07 -12.16
N LEU A 90 0.97 1.14 -11.34
CA LEU A 90 2.06 1.36 -10.40
C LEU A 90 3.38 0.75 -10.89
N ASN A 91 3.46 0.27 -12.14
CA ASN A 91 4.64 -0.35 -12.72
C ASN A 91 5.26 -1.44 -11.82
N ILE A 92 4.41 -2.35 -11.33
CA ILE A 92 4.78 -3.45 -10.43
C ILE A 92 5.03 -4.69 -11.28
N HIS A 93 6.22 -5.28 -11.13
CA HIS A 93 6.61 -6.46 -11.88
C HIS A 93 6.75 -7.67 -10.95
N PRO A 94 6.19 -8.83 -11.31
CA PRO A 94 6.47 -10.06 -10.57
C PRO A 94 7.97 -10.38 -10.65
N ALA A 95 8.51 -11.00 -9.60
CA ALA A 95 9.91 -11.42 -9.58
C ALA A 95 10.18 -12.37 -10.77
N GLY A 96 11.01 -11.94 -11.72
CA GLY A 96 11.41 -12.75 -12.88
C GLY A 96 11.20 -12.12 -14.25
N GLU A 97 10.44 -11.02 -14.37
CA GLU A 97 10.38 -10.25 -15.61
C GLU A 97 11.54 -9.25 -15.66
N VAL A 98 12.71 -9.75 -16.05
CA VAL A 98 13.81 -8.90 -16.54
C VAL A 98 13.41 -8.47 -17.95
N VAL A 99 13.05 -7.19 -18.12
CA VAL A 99 12.98 -6.56 -19.46
C VAL A 99 14.37 -6.08 -19.85
#